data_AF-A0AAN7LQ48-F1
#
_entry.id   AF-A0AAN7LQ48-F1
#
_cell.length_a   1.000
_cell.length_b   1.000
_cell.length_c   1.000
_cell.angle_alpha   90.00
_cell.angle_beta   90.00
_cell.angle_gamma   90.00
#
_symmetry.space_group_name_H-M   'P 1'
#
loop_
_entity.id
_entity.type
_entity.pdbx_description
1 polymer ?
#
loop_
_entity_poly.entity_id
_entity_poly.type
_entity_poly.pdbx_seq_one_letter_code
_entity_poly.pdbx_strand_id
1 'polypeptide(L)' 'MIYYKASLEMPNKVMFLKYEEMKERPMELLRRVAEFLGCPFSEAVDEQVNEILRLLQLR' A
#
# COMPACT_ATOMS: atom_id res chain seq x y z
N MET A 1 14.15 -13.43 -5.52
CA MET A 1 14.06 -12.02 -5.97
C MET A 1 13.40 -11.82 -7.34
N ILE A 2 12.76 -12.84 -7.94
CA ILE A 2 12.16 -12.74 -9.29
C ILE A 2 11.10 -11.62 -9.34
N TYR A 3 10.24 -11.52 -8.33
CA TYR A 3 9.25 -10.44 -8.23
C TYR A 3 9.84 -9.04 -8.05
N TYR A 4 10.99 -8.92 -7.37
CA TYR A 4 11.68 -7.63 -7.27
C TYR A 4 12.19 -7.18 -8.65
N LYS A 5 12.88 -8.06 -9.38
CA LYS A 5 13.32 -7.76 -10.76
C LYS A 5 12.12 -7.44 -11.68
N ALA A 6 11.07 -8.25 -11.62
CA ALA A 6 9.85 -8.03 -12.40
C ALA A 6 9.18 -6.69 -12.08
N SER A 7 9.24 -6.21 -10.83
CA SER A 7 8.71 -4.89 -10.46
C SER A 7 9.50 -3.72 -11.06
N LEU A 8 10.78 -3.93 -11.38
CA LEU A 8 11.60 -2.93 -12.08
C LEU A 8 11.35 -2.96 -13.59
N GLU A 9 11.16 -4.14 -14.18
CA GLU A 9 10.91 -4.31 -15.62
C GLU A 9 9.48 -3.95 -16.03
N MET A 10 8.50 -4.19 -15.14
CA MET A 10 7.07 -3.97 -15.40
C MET A 10 6.39 -3.24 -14.23
N PRO A 11 6.77 -1.98 -13.95
CA PRO A 11 6.32 -1.25 -12.75
C PRO A 11 4.81 -0.95 -12.71
N ASN A 12 4.11 -1.04 -13.86
CA ASN A 12 2.66 -0.88 -13.94
C ASN A 12 1.89 -2.21 -13.82
N LYS A 13 2.59 -3.35 -13.74
CA LYS A 13 2.00 -4.70 -13.64
C LYS A 13 2.43 -5.44 -12.39
N VAL A 14 3.61 -5.15 -11.86
CA VAL A 14 4.16 -5.79 -10.68
C VAL A 14 4.63 -4.72 -9.71
N MET A 15 4.02 -4.71 -8.52
CA MET A 15 4.47 -3.88 -7.41
C MET A 15 5.11 -4.77 -6.35
N PHE A 16 6.33 -4.41 -5.95
CA PHE A 16 7.03 -5.08 -4.86
C PHE A 16 6.91 -4.25 -3.58
N LEU A 17 6.56 -4.91 -2.48
CA LEU A 17 6.39 -4.30 -1.16
C LEU A 17 7.21 -5.08 -0.14
N LYS A 18 7.83 -4.35 0.80
CA LYS A 18 8.49 -4.95 1.96
C LYS A 18 7.56 -4.93 3.16
N TYR A 19 7.67 -5.95 4.01
CA TYR A 19 6.83 -6.09 5.19
C TYR A 19 7.14 -5.03 6.25
N GLU A 20 8.41 -4.65 6.36
CA GLU A 20 8.90 -3.61 7.26
C GLU A 20 8.28 -2.25 6.89
N GLU A 21 8.26 -1.91 5.60
CA GLU A 21 7.63 -0.68 5.09
C GLU A 21 6.11 -0.66 5.37
N MET A 22 5.45 -1.82 5.27
CA MET A 22 4.02 -1.97 5.61
C MET A 22 3.73 -1.71 7.08
N LYS A 23 4.65 -2.09 7.98
CA LYS A 23 4.50 -1.87 9.42
C LYS A 23 4.79 -0.43 9.82
N GLU A 24 5.85 0.15 9.28
CA GLU A 24 6.27 1.51 9.64
C GLU A 24 5.33 2.57 9.07
N ARG A 25 4.85 2.40 7.84
CA ARG A 25 4.06 3.41 7.12
C ARG A 25 2.86 2.80 6.39
N PRO A 26 1.92 2.19 7.13
CA PRO A 26 0.79 1.46 6.52
C PRO A 26 -0.08 2.35 5.63
N MET A 27 -0.33 3.60 6.04
CA MET A 27 -1.17 4.52 5.28
C MET A 27 -0.56 4.96 3.94
N GLU A 28 0.74 5.30 3.95
CA GLU A 28 1.48 5.65 2.73
C GLU A 28 1.54 4.46 1.76
N LEU A 29 1.74 3.25 2.29
CA LEU A 29 1.76 2.04 1.49
C LEU A 29 0.41 1.77 0.83
N LEU A 30 -0.69 1.90 1.58
CA LEU A 30 -2.04 1.66 1.06
C LEU A 30 -2.44 2.67 -0.01
N ARG A 31 -2.08 3.95 0.13
CA ARG A 31 -2.28 4.95 -0.93
C ARG A 31 -1.52 4.57 -2.20
N ARG A 32 -0.25 4.17 -2.08
CA ARG A 32 0.55 3.71 -3.21
C ARG A 32 -0.04 2.45 -3.88
N VAL A 33 -0.58 1.52 -3.09
CA VAL A 33 -1.30 0.34 -3.62
C VAL A 33 -2.53 0.79 -4.42
N ALA A 34 -3.31 1.71 -3.88
CA ALA A 34 -4.52 2.24 -4.50
C ALA A 34 -4.22 2.92 -5.85
N GLU A 35 -3.17 3.75 -5.88
CA GLU A 35 -2.66 4.38 -7.10
C GLU A 35 -2.20 3.35 -8.13
N PHE A 36 -1.44 2.34 -7.71
CA PHE A 36 -0.98 1.26 -8.60
C PHE A 36 -2.15 0.47 -9.22
N LEU A 37 -3.25 0.31 -8.48
CA LEU A 37 -4.47 -0.33 -8.97
C LEU A 37 -5.36 0.59 -9.82
N GLY A 38 -4.98 1.87 -10.00
CA GLY A 38 -5.78 2.86 -10.73
C GLY A 38 -7.01 3.34 -9.96
N CYS A 39 -7.04 3.14 -8.64
CA CYS A 39 -8.15 3.46 -7.75
C CYS A 39 -7.67 4.34 -6.58
N PRO A 40 -7.13 5.55 -6.81
CA PRO A 40 -6.62 6.40 -5.75
C PRO A 40 -7.72 6.71 -4.73
N PHE A 41 -7.34 6.79 -3.45
CA PHE A 41 -8.30 7.08 -2.38
C PHE A 41 -8.84 8.50 -2.49
N SER A 42 -10.13 8.66 -2.21
CA SER A 42 -10.71 9.96 -1.87
C SER A 42 -10.45 10.28 -0.39
N GLU A 43 -10.62 11.55 0.00
CA GLU A 43 -10.48 11.97 1.41
C GLU A 43 -11.36 11.14 2.36
N ALA A 44 -12.60 10.87 1.98
CA ALA A 44 -13.52 10.06 2.78
C ALA A 44 -13.04 8.60 2.96
N VAL A 45 -12.42 8.02 1.93
CA VAL A 45 -11.84 6.66 2.03
C VAL A 45 -10.58 6.69 2.89
N ASP A 46 -9.75 7.73 2.77
CA ASP A 46 -8.55 7.93 3.57
C ASP A 46 -8.85 7.92 5.08
N GLU A 47 -9.94 8.57 5.51
CA GLU A 47 -10.37 8.59 6.91
C GLU A 47 -10.79 7.20 7.41
N GLN A 48 -11.59 6.47 6.61
CA GLN A 48 -12.04 5.12 6.95
C GLN A 48 -10.88 4.13 7.07
N VAL A 49 -9.91 4.21 6.14
CA VAL A 49 -8.71 3.38 6.16
C VAL A 49 -7.86 3.68 7.39
N ASN A 50 -7.68 4.96 7.74
CA ASN A 50 -6.96 5.34 8.97
C ASN A 50 -7.62 4.78 10.22
N GLU A 51 -8.95 4.78 10.31
CA GLU A 51 -9.66 4.21 11.45
C GLU A 51 -9.47 2.68 11.53
N ILE A 52 -9.54 1.97 10.40
CA ILE A 52 -9.25 0.53 10.34
C ILE A 52 -7.81 0.26 10.80
N LEU A 53 -6.85 1.05 10.35
CA LEU A 53 -5.44 0.90 10.75
C LEU A 53 -5.26 1.07 12.26
N ARG A 54 -5.97 2.03 12.89
CA ARG A 54 -5.96 2.21 14.35
C ARG A 54 -6.51 0.97 15.07
N LEU A 55 -7.61 0.40 14.59
CA LEU A 55 -8.19 -0.82 15.18
C LEU A 55 -7.25 -2.03 15.08
N LEU A 56 -6.51 -2.15 13.98
CA LEU A 56 -5.57 -3.26 13.76
C LEU A 56 -4.26 -3.11 14.56
N GLN A 57 -3.92 -1.90 15.00
CA GLN A 57 -2.76 -1.62 15.86
C GLN A 57 -3.07 -1.81 17.36
N LEU A 58 -4.34 -1.91 17.75
CA LEU A 58 -4.79 -2.11 19.14
C LEU A 58 -4.79 -3.59 19.59
N ARG A 59 -3.95 -4.44 19.00
CA ARG A 59 -3.84 -5.88 19.35
C ARG A 59 -2.59 -6.23 20.12
#